data_AF-A0A0G2DR83-F1
#
_entry.id   AF-A0A0G2DR83-F1
#
_cell.length_a   1.000
_cell.length_b   1.000
_cell.length_c   1.000
_cell.angle_alpha   90.00
_cell.angle_beta   90.00
_cell.angle_gamma   90.00
#
_symmetry.space_group_name_H-M   'P 1'
#
loop_
_entity.id
_entity.type
_entity.pdbx_description
1 polymer ?
#
loop_
_entity_poly.entity_id
_entity_poly.type
_entity_poly.pdbx_seq_one_letter_code
_entity_poly.pdbx_strand_id
1 'polypeptide(L)'
;MMLLSELPRSATPTPSTALIPATFRSLDEFERHWTLSRRSQARMASIMADTMQASGGAPPGSLDDAALARFYDGLLSNARIRDFCADARREMRALDAAFAPLFDAVVADAEPGDPAYLKALHLRLQYLGVVLFEDPPQYACVETVRARTPVFREYVSLAATALGAAARQGRQQSGERRANPAAQLSLQCGVAFNLCLLALFCRDPLVRDQAVALLEGYPGQDGLWNTRALHALAARNRVVERANAVEGTDEERWRRLWRREMVFEEAGERVLLRYLDRDAESGEWRLVEEVGEVRAREEQVCWRRQPLTGSGAPLLADLYAFYSD
;
A
#
# COMPACT_ATOMS: atom_id res chain seq x y z
N MET A 1 12.19 -10.58 -8.15
CA MET A 1 13.02 -11.38 -7.24
C MET A 1 14.46 -10.91 -7.39
N MET A 2 14.83 -9.92 -6.59
CA MET A 2 16.21 -9.44 -6.49
C MET A 2 16.70 -9.89 -5.12
N LEU A 3 17.68 -10.78 -5.07
CA LEU A 3 18.17 -11.30 -3.78
C LEU A 3 18.77 -10.15 -2.96
N LEU A 4 18.56 -10.15 -1.64
CA LEU A 4 19.19 -9.19 -0.70
C LEU A 4 20.73 -9.14 -0.85
N SER A 5 21.35 -10.19 -1.37
CA SER A 5 22.79 -10.27 -1.69
C SER A 5 23.21 -9.44 -2.91
N GLU A 6 22.25 -9.00 -3.74
CA GLU A 6 22.47 -8.16 -4.93
C GLU A 6 22.22 -6.68 -4.67
N LEU A 7 21.88 -6.29 -3.44
CA LEU A 7 21.82 -4.88 -3.04
C LEU A 7 23.24 -4.28 -3.11
N PRO A 8 23.47 -3.18 -3.84
CA PRO A 8 24.80 -2.58 -3.99
C PRO A 8 25.38 -2.19 -2.63
N ARG A 9 26.47 -2.87 -2.22
CA ARG A 9 27.16 -2.64 -0.94
C ARG A 9 28.04 -1.38 -0.90
N SER A 10 28.08 -0.59 -1.96
CA SER A 10 28.79 0.68 -1.99
C SER A 10 28.04 1.72 -2.84
N ALA A 11 27.68 2.81 -2.18
CA ALA A 11 26.96 3.93 -2.78
C ALA A 11 27.89 4.73 -3.70
N THR A 12 27.75 4.53 -5.01
CA THR A 12 27.96 5.63 -5.95
C THR A 12 26.64 6.38 -6.09
N PRO A 13 26.61 7.71 -5.97
CA PRO A 13 25.41 8.48 -6.19
C PRO A 13 25.09 8.43 -7.68
N THR A 14 24.16 7.57 -8.09
CA THR A 14 23.44 7.77 -9.34
C THR A 14 22.10 8.36 -8.96
N PRO A 15 21.94 9.69 -8.98
CA PRO A 15 20.60 10.24 -9.12
C PRO A 15 20.03 9.66 -10.43
N SER A 16 18.74 9.39 -10.49
CA SER A 16 18.06 9.17 -11.77
C SER A 16 18.12 10.51 -12.51
N THR A 17 19.23 10.77 -13.21
CA THR A 17 19.49 11.96 -14.02
C THR A 17 19.19 11.69 -15.49
N ALA A 18 18.34 10.70 -15.79
CA ALA A 18 17.71 10.70 -17.10
C ALA A 18 16.90 12.01 -17.17
N LEU A 19 17.26 12.88 -18.10
CA LEU A 19 16.60 14.17 -18.28
C LEU A 19 15.14 13.89 -18.62
N ILE A 20 14.24 14.03 -17.63
CA ILE A 20 12.81 13.80 -17.84
C ILE A 20 12.37 14.77 -18.94
N PRO A 21 11.81 14.29 -20.06
CA PRO A 21 11.38 15.16 -21.12
C PRO A 21 10.23 16.06 -20.64
N ALA A 22 9.97 17.16 -21.34
CA ALA A 22 8.82 18.00 -21.01
C ALA A 22 7.48 17.24 -21.16
N THR A 23 7.41 16.32 -22.12
CA THR A 23 6.28 15.44 -22.38
C THR A 23 6.77 14.11 -22.96
N PHE A 24 6.17 12.99 -22.55
CA PHE A 24 6.45 11.68 -23.18
C PHE A 24 5.69 11.51 -24.51
N ARG A 25 6.31 10.82 -25.46
CA ARG A 25 5.74 10.55 -26.80
C ARG A 25 4.99 9.22 -26.87
N SER A 26 5.29 8.29 -25.97
CA SER A 26 4.63 6.98 -25.92
C SER A 26 4.65 6.38 -24.51
N LEU A 27 3.73 5.43 -24.26
CA LEU A 27 3.65 4.72 -22.98
C LEU A 27 4.92 3.92 -22.70
N ASP A 28 5.57 3.38 -23.73
CA ASP A 28 6.85 2.66 -23.59
C ASP A 28 7.99 3.60 -23.17
N GLU A 29 7.97 4.84 -23.63
CA GLU A 29 8.95 5.84 -23.23
C GLU A 29 8.81 6.19 -21.76
N PHE A 30 7.58 6.40 -21.30
CA PHE A 30 7.28 6.60 -19.88
C PHE A 30 7.70 5.38 -19.05
N GLU A 31 7.30 4.17 -19.46
CA GLU A 31 7.59 2.92 -18.73
C GLU A 31 9.10 2.70 -18.52
N ARG A 32 9.94 3.06 -19.50
CA ARG A 32 11.40 3.02 -19.34
C ARG A 32 11.90 3.97 -18.25
N HIS A 33 11.42 5.21 -18.24
CA HIS A 33 11.80 6.19 -17.21
C HIS A 33 11.27 5.76 -15.84
N TRP A 34 10.02 5.30 -15.78
CA TRP A 34 9.40 4.75 -14.58
C TRP A 34 10.22 3.61 -13.98
N THR A 35 10.66 2.65 -14.81
CA THR A 35 11.49 1.53 -14.36
C THR A 35 12.82 1.98 -13.75
N LEU A 36 13.45 3.03 -14.31
CA LEU A 36 14.68 3.60 -13.76
C LEU A 36 14.43 4.27 -12.39
N SER A 37 13.34 5.03 -12.27
CA SER A 37 12.95 5.64 -11.00
C SER A 37 12.63 4.60 -9.92
N ARG A 38 11.96 3.49 -10.28
CA ARG A 38 11.71 2.37 -9.36
C ARG A 38 13.00 1.74 -8.83
N ARG A 39 13.99 1.52 -9.70
CA ARG A 39 15.31 1.00 -9.28
C ARG A 39 16.03 1.95 -8.31
N SER A 40 15.93 3.25 -8.56
CA SER A 40 16.46 4.28 -7.66
C SER A 40 15.76 4.26 -6.29
N GLN A 41 14.44 4.06 -6.28
CA GLN A 41 13.62 3.98 -5.07
C GLN A 41 13.90 2.74 -4.21
N ALA A 42 14.35 1.63 -4.79
CA ALA A 42 14.76 0.43 -4.04
C ALA A 42 15.85 0.72 -2.99
N ARG A 43 16.61 1.81 -3.13
CA ARG A 43 17.57 2.25 -2.09
C ARG A 43 16.91 2.62 -0.76
N MET A 44 15.62 2.98 -0.76
CA MET A 44 14.88 3.26 0.47
C MET A 44 14.95 2.07 1.43
N ALA A 45 14.83 0.84 0.92
CA ALA A 45 14.94 -0.38 1.71
C ALA A 45 16.23 -0.43 2.55
N SER A 46 17.38 -0.14 1.91
CA SER A 46 18.67 -0.10 2.57
C SER A 46 18.76 1.04 3.58
N ILE A 47 18.26 2.24 3.25
CA ILE A 47 18.23 3.38 4.19
C ILE A 47 17.40 3.03 5.43
N MET A 48 16.24 2.41 5.25
CA MET A 48 15.36 1.96 6.32
C MET A 48 16.05 0.91 7.19
N ALA A 49 16.66 -0.12 6.58
CA ALA A 49 17.38 -1.17 7.29
C ALA A 49 18.54 -0.62 8.14
N ASP A 50 19.38 0.25 7.56
CA ASP A 50 20.48 0.91 8.27
C ASP A 50 19.95 1.73 9.46
N THR A 51 18.86 2.48 9.24
CA THR A 51 18.27 3.34 10.27
C THR A 51 17.68 2.51 11.41
N MET A 52 17.00 1.41 11.09
CA MET A 52 16.47 0.47 12.07
C MET A 52 17.61 -0.16 12.91
N GLN A 53 18.71 -0.57 12.28
CA GLN A 53 19.87 -1.13 12.99
C GLN A 53 20.56 -0.09 13.89
N ALA A 54 20.73 1.13 13.41
CA ALA A 54 21.39 2.22 14.16
C ALA A 54 20.59 2.68 15.39
N SER A 55 19.28 2.44 15.42
CA SER A 55 18.41 2.84 16.53
C SER A 55 18.60 2.04 17.83
N GLY A 56 19.46 1.01 17.85
CA GLY A 56 19.94 0.37 19.08
C GLY A 56 18.94 -0.51 19.86
N GLY A 57 17.70 -0.66 19.38
CA GLY A 57 16.61 -1.45 20.00
C GLY A 57 15.86 -0.68 21.12
N ALA A 58 14.56 -0.88 21.40
CA ALA A 58 13.67 -2.03 21.17
C ALA A 58 12.99 -2.03 19.78
N PRO A 59 13.25 -3.07 18.96
CA PRO A 59 12.78 -3.22 17.58
C PRO A 59 11.58 -4.22 17.53
N PRO A 60 11.16 -4.75 16.36
CA PRO A 60 9.94 -5.55 16.16
C PRO A 60 9.52 -6.44 17.33
N GLY A 61 8.31 -6.19 17.84
CA GLY A 61 7.76 -6.99 18.94
C GLY A 61 7.80 -6.39 20.33
N SER A 62 8.09 -5.11 20.49
CA SER A 62 7.91 -4.47 21.79
C SER A 62 6.42 -4.40 22.18
N LEU A 63 6.10 -4.92 23.38
CA LEU A 63 4.84 -4.68 24.06
C LEU A 63 4.80 -3.30 24.76
N ASP A 64 5.94 -2.61 24.87
CA ASP A 64 6.01 -1.22 25.38
C ASP A 64 5.62 -0.22 24.28
N ASP A 65 4.43 0.36 24.43
CA ASP A 65 3.86 1.38 23.55
C ASP A 65 4.71 2.65 23.48
N ALA A 66 5.32 3.06 24.59
CA ALA A 66 6.14 4.27 24.63
C ALA A 66 7.46 4.06 23.89
N ALA A 67 8.06 2.87 23.99
CA ALA A 67 9.24 2.51 23.19
C ALA A 67 8.93 2.50 21.69
N LEU A 68 7.78 1.95 21.30
CA LEU A 68 7.40 1.91 19.89
C LEU A 68 7.10 3.31 19.32
N ALA A 69 6.41 4.16 20.09
CA ALA A 69 6.16 5.53 19.69
C ALA A 69 7.47 6.29 19.44
N ARG A 70 8.46 6.15 20.35
CA ARG A 70 9.80 6.74 20.17
C ARG A 70 10.52 6.19 18.95
N PHE A 71 10.41 4.88 18.71
CA PHE A 71 10.99 4.25 17.52
C PHE A 71 10.40 4.84 16.23
N TYR A 72 9.07 4.94 16.13
CA TYR A 72 8.42 5.52 14.96
C TYR A 72 8.71 7.00 14.79
N ASP A 73 8.61 7.79 15.87
CA ASP A 73 8.93 9.21 15.81
C ASP A 73 10.37 9.41 15.31
N GLY A 74 11.32 8.59 15.77
CA GLY A 74 12.72 8.59 15.31
C GLY A 74 12.89 8.16 13.84
N LEU A 75 12.22 7.08 13.43
CA LEU A 75 12.29 6.54 12.07
C LEU A 75 11.70 7.52 11.05
N LEU A 76 10.48 8.00 11.30
CA LEU A 76 9.74 8.86 10.38
C LEU A 76 10.31 10.30 10.33
N SER A 77 11.00 10.72 11.39
CA SER A 77 11.69 12.01 11.45
C SER A 77 13.16 11.96 11.03
N ASN A 78 13.70 10.79 10.69
CA ASN A 78 15.10 10.62 10.32
C ASN A 78 15.48 11.49 9.11
N ALA A 79 16.55 12.28 9.23
CA ALA A 79 16.97 13.22 8.20
C ALA A 79 17.30 12.53 6.86
N ARG A 80 18.02 11.40 6.88
CA ARG A 80 18.40 10.65 5.66
C ARG A 80 17.17 10.14 4.90
N ILE A 81 16.18 9.62 5.64
CA ILE A 81 14.90 9.18 5.06
C ILE A 81 14.14 10.38 4.48
N ARG A 82 14.05 11.48 5.23
CA ARG A 82 13.33 12.69 4.80
C ARG A 82 13.92 13.32 3.56
N ASP A 83 15.24 13.43 3.49
CA ASP A 83 15.96 14.01 2.35
C ASP A 83 15.77 13.14 1.10
N PHE A 84 15.93 11.82 1.24
CA PHE A 84 15.65 10.89 0.14
C PHE A 84 14.21 11.00 -0.38
N CYS A 85 13.22 11.04 0.52
CA CYS A 85 11.82 11.20 0.14
C CYS A 85 11.55 12.56 -0.51
N ALA A 86 12.23 13.62 -0.06
CA ALA A 86 12.09 14.95 -0.67
C ALA A 86 12.59 14.96 -2.11
N ASP A 87 13.70 14.28 -2.37
CA ASP A 87 14.27 14.11 -3.71
C ASP A 87 13.35 13.26 -4.59
N ALA A 88 12.91 12.10 -4.08
CA ALA A 88 11.96 11.23 -4.77
C ALA A 88 10.65 11.97 -5.12
N ARG A 89 10.10 12.77 -4.19
CA ARG A 89 8.91 13.60 -4.45
C ARG A 89 9.12 14.61 -5.57
N ARG A 90 10.32 15.20 -5.72
CA ARG A 90 10.61 16.12 -6.83
C ARG A 90 10.64 15.38 -8.15
N GLU A 91 11.29 14.22 -8.19
CA GLU A 91 11.33 13.35 -9.37
C GLU A 91 9.92 12.90 -9.78
N MET A 92 9.11 12.41 -8.84
CA MET A 92 7.74 11.94 -9.10
C MET A 92 6.86 13.06 -9.67
N ARG A 93 6.95 14.28 -9.15
CA ARG A 93 6.21 15.43 -9.72
C ARG A 93 6.64 15.78 -11.13
N ALA A 94 7.92 15.65 -11.46
CA ALA A 94 8.42 15.90 -12.81
C ALA A 94 7.93 14.82 -13.78
N LEU A 95 7.96 13.54 -13.37
CA LEU A 95 7.40 12.44 -14.17
C LEU A 95 5.91 12.61 -14.41
N ASP A 96 5.16 13.00 -13.39
CA ASP A 96 3.72 13.25 -13.46
C ASP A 96 3.38 14.35 -14.47
N ALA A 97 4.05 15.49 -14.36
CA ALA A 97 3.87 16.62 -15.27
C ALA A 97 4.16 16.24 -16.74
N ALA A 98 5.17 15.39 -16.96
CA ALA A 98 5.52 14.91 -18.30
C ALA A 98 4.59 13.80 -18.83
N PHE A 99 3.98 13.00 -17.94
CA PHE A 99 3.12 11.87 -18.29
C PHE A 99 1.65 12.25 -18.46
N ALA A 100 1.15 13.19 -17.65
CA ALA A 100 -0.27 13.57 -17.65
C ALA A 100 -0.82 13.90 -19.05
N PRO A 101 -0.14 14.68 -19.91
CA PRO A 101 -0.66 14.97 -21.25
C PRO A 101 -0.81 13.73 -22.13
N LEU A 102 0.13 12.78 -22.03
CA LEU A 102 0.08 11.53 -22.77
C LEU A 102 -1.02 10.62 -22.23
N PHE A 103 -1.16 10.53 -20.91
CA PHE A 103 -2.23 9.77 -20.26
C PHE A 103 -3.61 10.28 -20.68
N ASP A 104 -3.82 11.59 -20.62
CA ASP A 104 -5.09 12.22 -20.99
C ASP A 104 -5.42 11.97 -22.47
N ALA A 105 -4.43 12.09 -23.37
CA ALA A 105 -4.61 11.81 -24.79
C ALA A 105 -5.01 10.34 -25.04
N VAL A 106 -4.31 9.38 -24.43
CA VAL A 106 -4.63 7.95 -24.58
C VAL A 106 -6.01 7.63 -24.03
N VAL A 107 -6.37 8.17 -22.87
CA VAL A 107 -7.68 7.91 -22.24
C VAL A 107 -8.83 8.56 -23.00
N ALA A 108 -8.59 9.69 -23.68
CA ALA A 108 -9.58 10.36 -24.51
C ALA A 108 -9.83 9.65 -25.85
N ASP A 109 -8.76 9.15 -26.49
CA ASP A 109 -8.81 8.63 -27.86
C ASP A 109 -9.04 7.10 -27.93
N ALA A 110 -8.61 6.35 -26.91
CA ALA A 110 -8.65 4.89 -26.94
C ALA A 110 -9.95 4.32 -26.35
N GLU A 111 -10.51 3.31 -27.04
CA GLU A 111 -11.65 2.56 -26.52
C GLU A 111 -11.23 1.74 -25.28
N PRO A 112 -12.12 1.51 -24.30
CA PRO A 112 -11.77 0.79 -23.07
C PRO A 112 -11.33 -0.68 -23.23
N GLY A 113 -11.35 -1.22 -24.45
CA GLY A 113 -10.80 -2.54 -24.80
C GLY A 113 -9.46 -2.48 -25.54
N ASP A 114 -8.94 -1.29 -25.80
CA ASP A 114 -7.62 -1.09 -26.42
C ASP A 114 -6.52 -1.44 -25.40
N PRO A 115 -5.53 -2.28 -25.76
CA PRO A 115 -4.36 -2.54 -24.93
C PRO A 115 -3.63 -1.28 -24.45
N ALA A 116 -3.58 -0.21 -25.26
CA ALA A 116 -2.97 1.06 -24.89
C ALA A 116 -3.73 1.76 -23.76
N TYR A 117 -5.07 1.67 -23.76
CA TYR A 117 -5.91 2.21 -22.69
C TYR A 117 -5.60 1.54 -21.36
N LEU A 118 -5.63 0.21 -21.31
CA LEU A 118 -5.30 -0.54 -20.09
C LEU A 118 -3.86 -0.28 -19.63
N LYS A 119 -2.90 -0.23 -20.57
CA LYS A 119 -1.50 0.09 -20.25
C LYS A 119 -1.36 1.47 -19.60
N ALA A 120 -2.06 2.48 -20.11
CA ALA A 120 -2.06 3.82 -19.52
C ALA A 120 -2.61 3.82 -18.09
N LEU A 121 -3.75 3.13 -17.86
CA LEU A 121 -4.33 2.96 -16.52
C LEU A 121 -3.37 2.24 -15.56
N HIS A 122 -2.70 1.18 -16.03
CA HIS A 122 -1.73 0.42 -15.24
C HIS A 122 -0.56 1.29 -14.79
N LEU A 123 0.07 2.00 -15.73
CA LEU A 123 1.19 2.88 -15.45
C LEU A 123 0.80 3.99 -14.46
N ARG A 124 -0.41 4.56 -14.60
CA ARG A 124 -0.93 5.55 -13.66
C ARG A 124 -1.20 4.96 -12.28
N LEU A 125 -1.79 3.75 -12.18
CA LEU A 125 -2.00 3.06 -10.91
C LEU A 125 -0.68 2.72 -10.20
N GLN A 126 0.33 2.26 -10.93
CA GLN A 126 1.67 2.02 -10.39
C GLN A 126 2.27 3.32 -9.82
N TYR A 127 2.22 4.41 -10.59
CA TYR A 127 2.69 5.73 -10.15
C TYR A 127 1.98 6.18 -8.87
N LEU A 128 0.65 6.14 -8.85
CA LEU A 128 -0.13 6.57 -7.70
C LEU A 128 0.13 5.71 -6.45
N GLY A 129 0.32 4.40 -6.62
CA GLY A 129 0.66 3.49 -5.50
C GLY A 129 1.95 3.91 -4.80
N VAL A 130 2.99 4.22 -5.57
CA VAL A 130 4.27 4.71 -5.02
C VAL A 130 4.11 6.05 -4.32
N VAL A 131 3.42 7.01 -4.96
CA VAL A 131 3.20 8.34 -4.38
C VAL A 131 2.41 8.28 -3.07
N LEU A 132 1.47 7.35 -2.97
CA LEU A 132 0.63 7.19 -1.79
C LEU A 132 1.35 6.45 -0.66
N PHE A 133 2.10 5.40 -0.95
CA PHE A 133 2.55 4.48 0.10
C PHE A 133 4.04 4.54 0.41
N GLU A 134 4.89 4.98 -0.52
CA GLU A 134 6.35 4.97 -0.39
C GLU A 134 6.95 6.34 0.00
N ASP A 135 6.32 7.00 0.97
CA ASP A 135 6.81 8.24 1.58
C ASP A 135 6.68 8.14 3.11
N PRO A 136 7.57 7.42 3.81
CA PRO A 136 7.41 7.15 5.23
C PRO A 136 7.21 8.41 6.09
N PRO A 137 7.96 9.51 5.88
CA PRO A 137 7.77 10.74 6.64
C PRO A 137 6.33 11.29 6.64
N GLN A 138 5.51 10.97 5.63
CA GLN A 138 4.12 11.42 5.58
C GLN A 138 3.29 10.89 6.75
N TYR A 139 3.63 9.71 7.28
CA TYR A 139 2.85 9.05 8.32
C TYR A 139 3.13 9.62 9.71
N ALA A 140 4.15 10.47 9.87
CA ALA A 140 4.46 11.13 11.15
C ALA A 140 3.35 12.10 11.60
N CYS A 141 2.50 12.56 10.69
CA CYS A 141 1.43 13.51 10.99
C CYS A 141 0.15 13.13 10.25
N VAL A 142 -0.95 12.99 11.00
CA VAL A 142 -2.26 12.61 10.44
C VAL A 142 -2.76 13.61 9.39
N GLU A 143 -2.47 14.90 9.53
CA GLU A 143 -2.89 15.93 8.57
C GLU A 143 -2.20 15.79 7.22
N THR A 144 -0.93 15.36 7.21
CA THR A 144 -0.20 15.08 5.95
C THR A 144 -0.87 13.93 5.20
N VAL A 145 -1.26 12.87 5.90
CA VAL A 145 -2.00 11.74 5.30
C VAL A 145 -3.38 12.18 4.82
N ARG A 146 -4.10 12.99 5.62
CA ARG A 146 -5.41 13.53 5.25
C ARG A 146 -5.34 14.41 4.00
N ALA A 147 -4.29 15.22 3.85
CA ALA A 147 -4.07 16.04 2.67
C ALA A 147 -3.91 15.21 1.37
N ARG A 148 -3.58 13.92 1.47
CA ARG A 148 -3.51 12.99 0.32
C ARG A 148 -4.85 12.43 -0.13
N THR A 149 -5.96 12.74 0.56
CA THR A 149 -7.31 12.25 0.20
C THR A 149 -7.67 12.40 -1.29
N PRO A 150 -7.34 13.50 -2.00
CA PRO A 150 -7.60 13.60 -3.44
C PRO A 150 -6.89 12.51 -4.25
N VAL A 151 -5.63 12.18 -3.91
CA VAL A 151 -4.83 11.15 -4.59
C VAL A 151 -5.38 9.76 -4.28
N PHE A 152 -5.84 9.53 -3.04
CA PHE A 152 -6.54 8.28 -2.68
C PHE A 152 -7.83 8.10 -3.49
N ARG A 153 -8.62 9.16 -3.68
CA ARG A 153 -9.84 9.13 -4.51
C ARG A 153 -9.51 8.84 -5.98
N GLU A 154 -8.47 9.46 -6.50
CA GLU A 154 -7.98 9.19 -7.86
C GLU A 154 -7.62 7.71 -8.03
N TYR A 155 -6.85 7.14 -7.09
CA TYR A 155 -6.48 5.73 -7.13
C TYR A 155 -7.71 4.81 -7.17
N VAL A 156 -8.66 5.00 -6.25
CA VAL A 156 -9.88 4.19 -6.17
C VAL A 156 -10.71 4.30 -7.44
N SER A 157 -10.92 5.52 -7.95
CA SER A 157 -11.65 5.75 -9.19
C SER A 157 -10.97 5.07 -10.37
N LEU A 158 -9.64 5.16 -10.46
CA LEU A 158 -8.87 4.59 -11.55
C LEU A 158 -8.84 3.05 -11.47
N ALA A 159 -8.72 2.50 -10.27
CA ALA A 159 -8.75 1.06 -10.04
C ALA A 159 -10.10 0.46 -10.45
N ALA A 160 -11.21 1.13 -10.12
CA ALA A 160 -12.55 0.74 -10.56
C ALA A 160 -12.66 0.70 -12.10
N THR A 161 -12.16 1.75 -12.77
CA THR A 161 -12.13 1.83 -14.23
C THR A 161 -11.28 0.73 -14.85
N ALA A 162 -10.08 0.49 -14.32
CA ALA A 162 -9.16 -0.54 -14.81
C ALA A 162 -9.76 -1.95 -14.65
N LEU A 163 -10.38 -2.25 -13.51
CA LEU A 163 -11.08 -3.52 -13.27
C LEU A 163 -12.23 -3.73 -14.26
N GLY A 164 -13.03 -2.69 -14.49
CA GLY A 164 -14.13 -2.74 -15.46
C GLY A 164 -13.65 -2.89 -16.91
N ALA A 165 -12.54 -2.24 -17.28
CA ALA A 165 -11.93 -2.37 -18.60
C ALA A 165 -11.33 -3.78 -18.83
N ALA A 166 -10.55 -4.29 -17.88
CA ALA A 166 -9.97 -5.64 -17.94
C ALA A 166 -11.06 -6.73 -18.00
N ALA A 167 -12.14 -6.58 -17.24
CA ALA A 167 -13.28 -7.50 -17.30
C ALA A 167 -13.96 -7.54 -18.68
N ARG A 168 -14.07 -6.38 -19.35
CA ARG A 168 -14.64 -6.29 -20.71
C ARG A 168 -13.72 -6.93 -21.74
N GLN A 169 -12.43 -6.62 -21.70
CA GLN A 169 -11.43 -7.19 -22.61
C GLN A 169 -11.35 -8.71 -22.45
N GLY A 170 -11.33 -9.22 -21.22
CA GLY A 170 -11.35 -10.66 -20.95
C GLY A 170 -12.56 -11.38 -21.56
N ARG A 171 -13.77 -10.81 -21.44
CA ARG A 171 -14.99 -11.37 -22.05
C ARG A 171 -14.94 -11.40 -23.58
N GLN A 172 -14.31 -10.39 -24.20
CA GLN A 172 -14.18 -10.30 -25.65
C GLN A 172 -13.16 -11.31 -26.20
N GLN A 173 -12.07 -11.57 -25.47
CA GLN A 173 -10.97 -12.43 -25.94
C GLN A 173 -11.24 -13.93 -25.74
N SER A 174 -11.87 -14.34 -24.65
CA SER A 174 -12.05 -15.76 -24.35
C SER A 174 -13.41 -16.34 -24.77
N GLY A 175 -14.39 -15.50 -25.12
CA GLY A 175 -15.78 -15.93 -25.34
C GLY A 175 -16.47 -16.50 -24.09
N GLU A 176 -15.75 -16.60 -22.98
CA GLU A 176 -16.23 -17.13 -21.71
C GLU A 176 -16.73 -16.01 -20.81
N ARG A 177 -17.87 -16.23 -20.14
CA ARG A 177 -18.46 -15.29 -19.18
C ARG A 177 -17.60 -14.98 -17.94
N ARG A 178 -16.45 -15.64 -17.77
CA ARG A 178 -15.71 -15.72 -16.50
C ARG A 178 -14.21 -15.43 -16.61
N ALA A 179 -13.79 -14.54 -17.50
CA ALA A 179 -12.43 -14.02 -17.48
C ALA A 179 -12.16 -13.30 -16.14
N ASN A 180 -11.10 -13.71 -15.43
CA ASN A 180 -10.66 -13.12 -14.17
C ASN A 180 -9.88 -11.81 -14.49
N PRO A 181 -10.43 -10.61 -14.23
CA PRO A 181 -9.75 -9.34 -14.51
C PRO A 181 -8.46 -9.19 -13.70
N ALA A 182 -8.37 -9.82 -12.53
CA ALA A 182 -7.15 -9.84 -11.73
C ALA A 182 -6.00 -10.48 -12.49
N ALA A 183 -6.21 -11.51 -13.31
CA ALA A 183 -5.12 -12.14 -14.06
C ALA A 183 -4.39 -11.18 -15.02
N GLN A 184 -5.06 -10.12 -15.49
CA GLN A 184 -4.49 -9.11 -16.38
C GLN A 184 -3.90 -7.90 -15.61
N LEU A 185 -4.41 -7.61 -14.41
CA LEU A 185 -4.01 -6.47 -13.58
C LEU A 185 -2.94 -6.81 -12.53
N SER A 186 -2.97 -8.05 -12.06
CA SER A 186 -2.33 -8.51 -10.84
C SER A 186 -0.80 -8.49 -10.91
N LEU A 187 -0.22 -9.07 -11.96
CA LEU A 187 1.23 -9.26 -12.03
C LEU A 187 2.01 -7.95 -12.23
N GLN A 188 1.32 -6.85 -12.51
CA GLN A 188 1.98 -5.59 -12.88
C GLN A 188 1.74 -4.47 -11.87
N CYS A 189 0.60 -4.39 -11.18
CA CYS A 189 0.21 -3.15 -10.48
C CYS A 189 -0.03 -3.29 -8.96
N GLY A 190 -0.06 -4.51 -8.42
CA GLY A 190 -0.31 -4.74 -6.98
C GLY A 190 -1.63 -4.11 -6.49
N VAL A 191 -2.66 -4.08 -7.35
CA VAL A 191 -3.89 -3.31 -7.12
C VAL A 191 -4.59 -3.77 -5.84
N ALA A 192 -4.72 -5.09 -5.63
CA ALA A 192 -5.38 -5.59 -4.43
C ALA A 192 -4.64 -5.16 -3.15
N PHE A 193 -3.31 -5.26 -3.13
CA PHE A 193 -2.53 -4.83 -1.98
C PHE A 193 -2.67 -3.33 -1.73
N ASN A 194 -2.58 -2.50 -2.77
CA ASN A 194 -2.75 -1.06 -2.66
C ASN A 194 -4.16 -0.65 -2.20
N LEU A 195 -5.22 -1.35 -2.65
CA LEU A 195 -6.59 -1.13 -2.14
C LEU A 195 -6.69 -1.50 -0.65
N CYS A 196 -5.99 -2.54 -0.21
CA CYS A 196 -5.90 -2.89 1.21
C CYS A 196 -5.20 -1.78 1.99
N LEU A 197 -4.03 -1.31 1.53
CA LEU A 197 -3.32 -0.20 2.15
C LEU A 197 -4.17 1.09 2.19
N LEU A 198 -4.93 1.38 1.14
CA LEU A 198 -5.90 2.48 1.11
C LEU A 198 -6.92 2.34 2.25
N ALA A 199 -7.50 1.15 2.44
CA ALA A 199 -8.44 0.89 3.52
C ALA A 199 -7.81 1.01 4.93
N LEU A 200 -6.50 0.81 5.04
CA LEU A 200 -5.73 0.93 6.28
C LEU A 200 -5.29 2.38 6.59
N PHE A 201 -4.82 3.12 5.58
CA PHE A 201 -4.11 4.40 5.81
C PHE A 201 -4.93 5.64 5.45
N CYS A 202 -5.87 5.56 4.51
CA CYS A 202 -6.68 6.72 4.13
C CYS A 202 -7.51 7.22 5.33
N ARG A 203 -7.54 8.54 5.55
CA ARG A 203 -8.30 9.15 6.65
C ARG A 203 -9.74 9.51 6.30
N ASP A 204 -10.15 9.32 5.05
CA ASP A 204 -11.53 9.52 4.60
C ASP A 204 -12.31 8.18 4.68
N PRO A 205 -13.37 8.08 5.50
CA PRO A 205 -14.13 6.84 5.65
C PRO A 205 -14.82 6.38 4.36
N LEU A 206 -15.30 7.30 3.52
CA LEU A 206 -15.98 6.95 2.27
C LEU A 206 -15.00 6.32 1.27
N VAL A 207 -13.80 6.89 1.17
CA VAL A 207 -12.76 6.35 0.28
C VAL A 207 -12.29 4.98 0.74
N ARG A 208 -12.17 4.75 2.05
CA ARG A 208 -11.88 3.42 2.59
C ARG A 208 -12.99 2.42 2.27
N ASP A 209 -14.25 2.79 2.47
CA ASP A 209 -15.39 1.91 2.15
C ASP A 209 -15.44 1.56 0.66
N GLN A 210 -15.10 2.50 -0.23
CA GLN A 210 -14.96 2.22 -1.66
C GLN A 210 -13.82 1.24 -1.95
N ALA A 211 -12.66 1.39 -1.30
CA ALA A 211 -11.55 0.45 -1.47
C ALA A 211 -11.90 -0.97 -0.98
N VAL A 212 -12.61 -1.08 0.14
CA VAL A 212 -13.14 -2.36 0.66
C VAL A 212 -14.11 -2.99 -0.34
N ALA A 213 -15.06 -2.22 -0.89
CA ALA A 213 -16.02 -2.71 -1.88
C ALA A 213 -15.35 -3.17 -3.19
N LEU A 214 -14.31 -2.45 -3.64
CA LEU A 214 -13.53 -2.88 -4.80
C LEU A 214 -12.78 -4.20 -4.53
N LEU A 215 -12.22 -4.37 -3.33
CA LEU A 215 -11.57 -5.63 -2.92
C LEU A 215 -12.56 -6.80 -2.85
N GLU A 216 -13.77 -6.57 -2.36
CA GLU A 216 -14.83 -7.60 -2.32
C GLU A 216 -15.16 -8.11 -3.74
N GLY A 217 -15.25 -7.18 -4.70
CA GLY A 217 -15.45 -7.51 -6.11
C GLY A 217 -14.20 -8.00 -6.85
N TYR A 218 -13.02 -7.97 -6.20
CA TYR A 218 -11.75 -8.33 -6.83
C TYR A 218 -11.54 -9.85 -6.79
N PRO A 219 -11.41 -10.53 -7.95
CA PRO A 219 -11.41 -11.98 -7.98
C PRO A 219 -10.05 -12.64 -7.71
N GLY A 220 -10.04 -13.63 -6.81
CA GLY A 220 -9.04 -14.70 -6.78
C GLY A 220 -7.70 -14.35 -6.11
N GLN A 221 -6.60 -14.56 -6.83
CA GLN A 221 -5.23 -14.31 -6.38
C GLN A 221 -4.67 -13.10 -7.14
N ASP A 222 -4.00 -12.22 -6.43
CA ASP A 222 -3.23 -11.11 -6.98
C ASP A 222 -1.73 -11.36 -6.70
N GLY A 223 -1.06 -12.07 -7.61
CA GLY A 223 0.33 -12.48 -7.45
C GLY A 223 0.46 -13.48 -6.31
N LEU A 224 1.15 -13.07 -5.24
CA LEU A 224 1.26 -13.84 -4.00
C LEU A 224 0.10 -13.59 -3.02
N TRP A 225 -0.78 -12.64 -3.33
CA TRP A 225 -1.80 -12.16 -2.40
C TRP A 225 -3.15 -12.84 -2.61
N ASN A 226 -3.65 -13.47 -1.55
CA ASN A 226 -5.04 -13.89 -1.48
C ASN A 226 -5.95 -12.66 -1.32
N THR A 227 -6.69 -12.31 -2.38
CA THR A 227 -7.53 -11.09 -2.40
C THR A 227 -8.66 -11.14 -1.38
N ARG A 228 -9.17 -12.33 -1.06
CA ARG A 228 -10.17 -12.53 0.00
C ARG A 228 -9.59 -12.26 1.38
N ALA A 229 -8.32 -12.60 1.59
CA ALA A 229 -7.60 -12.31 2.83
C ALA A 229 -7.40 -10.80 2.99
N LEU A 230 -6.99 -10.11 1.93
CA LEU A 230 -6.86 -8.65 1.89
C LEU A 230 -8.21 -7.96 2.14
N HIS A 231 -9.29 -8.44 1.50
CA HIS A 231 -10.64 -7.94 1.75
C HIS A 231 -11.06 -8.13 3.22
N ALA A 232 -10.87 -9.33 3.77
CA ALA A 232 -11.23 -9.64 5.15
C ALA A 232 -10.51 -8.71 6.15
N LEU A 233 -9.21 -8.50 5.93
CA LEU A 233 -8.39 -7.58 6.71
C LEU A 233 -8.91 -6.14 6.61
N ALA A 234 -9.15 -5.65 5.39
CA ALA A 234 -9.65 -4.30 5.14
C ALA A 234 -11.03 -4.07 5.78
N ALA A 235 -11.94 -5.04 5.66
CA ALA A 235 -13.25 -5.03 6.30
C ALA A 235 -13.15 -5.04 7.83
N ARG A 236 -12.20 -5.80 8.41
CA ARG A 236 -11.97 -5.82 9.86
C ARG A 236 -11.39 -4.50 10.35
N ASN A 237 -10.44 -3.92 9.62
CA ASN A 237 -9.85 -2.62 9.96
C ASN A 237 -10.91 -1.51 10.05
N ARG A 238 -11.98 -1.57 9.25
CA ARG A 238 -13.12 -0.64 9.38
C ARG A 238 -13.75 -0.68 10.78
N VAL A 239 -13.86 -1.86 11.38
CA VAL A 239 -14.39 -2.03 12.75
C VAL A 239 -13.42 -1.42 13.76
N VAL A 240 -12.12 -1.72 13.61
CA VAL A 240 -11.05 -1.15 14.46
C VAL A 240 -11.05 0.37 14.42
N GLU A 241 -11.16 0.97 13.24
CA GLU A 241 -11.18 2.42 13.06
C GLU A 241 -12.41 3.08 13.69
N ARG A 242 -13.59 2.42 13.64
CA ARG A 242 -14.80 2.90 14.31
C ARG A 242 -14.67 2.87 15.83
N ALA A 243 -14.13 1.78 16.39
CA ALA A 243 -13.87 1.67 17.82
C ALA A 243 -12.84 2.72 18.29
N ASN A 244 -11.77 2.89 17.52
CA ASN A 244 -10.72 3.89 17.78
C ASN A 244 -11.23 5.33 17.75
N ALA A 245 -12.23 5.63 16.90
CA ALA A 245 -12.79 6.98 16.75
C ALA A 245 -13.66 7.45 17.92
N VAL A 246 -14.03 6.56 18.87
CA VAL A 246 -14.93 6.91 19.99
C VAL A 246 -14.32 7.98 20.91
N GLU A 247 -13.00 7.99 21.08
CA GLU A 247 -12.33 8.94 22.01
C GLU A 247 -10.94 9.39 21.53
N GLY A 248 -10.43 10.40 22.22
CA GLY A 248 -9.13 11.03 21.96
C GLY A 248 -9.11 11.99 20.78
N THR A 249 -7.99 12.68 20.64
CA THR A 249 -7.67 13.57 19.54
C THR A 249 -7.35 12.79 18.26
N ASP A 250 -7.34 13.46 17.12
CA ASP A 250 -6.99 12.83 15.84
C ASP A 250 -5.57 12.26 15.83
N GLU A 251 -4.63 12.92 16.52
CA GLU A 251 -3.25 12.47 16.66
C GLU A 251 -3.15 11.22 17.55
N GLU A 252 -3.85 11.19 18.69
CA GLU A 252 -3.88 10.00 19.56
C GLU A 252 -4.51 8.80 18.86
N ARG A 253 -5.60 9.03 18.13
CA ARG A 253 -6.26 8.00 17.30
C ARG A 253 -5.31 7.50 16.22
N TRP A 254 -4.54 8.39 15.59
CA TRP A 254 -3.58 8.02 14.56
C TRP A 254 -2.42 7.19 15.11
N ARG A 255 -1.84 7.61 16.24
CA ARG A 255 -0.79 6.87 16.94
C ARG A 255 -1.23 5.48 17.37
N ARG A 256 -2.47 5.32 17.84
CA ARG A 256 -3.04 4.00 18.16
C ARG A 256 -3.04 3.06 16.95
N LEU A 257 -3.29 3.60 15.75
CA LEU A 257 -3.30 2.83 14.50
C LEU A 257 -1.91 2.43 13.99
N TRP A 258 -0.83 3.04 14.49
CA TRP A 258 0.54 2.58 14.22
C TRP A 258 0.83 1.22 14.86
N ARG A 259 0.04 0.82 15.86
CA ARG A 259 0.14 -0.50 16.51
C ARG A 259 -0.49 -1.63 15.72
N ARG A 260 -1.08 -1.32 14.55
CA ARG A 260 -1.60 -2.36 13.68
C ARG A 260 -0.46 -3.23 13.18
N GLU A 261 -0.68 -4.53 13.16
CA GLU A 261 0.18 -5.52 12.53
C GLU A 261 -0.70 -6.50 11.77
N MET A 262 -0.28 -6.87 10.56
CA MET A 262 -0.98 -7.85 9.74
C MET A 262 -0.02 -8.99 9.37
N VAL A 263 -0.41 -10.22 9.64
CA VAL A 263 0.36 -11.41 9.26
C VAL A 263 -0.53 -12.30 8.40
N PHE A 264 -0.02 -12.68 7.23
CA PHE A 264 -0.66 -13.65 6.35
C PHE A 264 0.05 -14.98 6.52
N GLU A 265 -0.68 -15.96 7.05
CA GLU A 265 -0.21 -17.33 7.21
C GLU A 265 -0.88 -18.22 6.14
N GLU A 266 -0.24 -19.35 5.83
CA GLU A 266 -0.83 -20.38 4.97
C GLU A 266 -1.32 -19.80 3.62
N ALA A 267 -0.49 -18.98 2.96
CA ALA A 267 -0.84 -18.30 1.70
C ALA A 267 -2.13 -17.44 1.78
N GLY A 268 -2.41 -16.90 2.96
CA GLY A 268 -3.57 -16.05 3.23
C GLY A 268 -4.85 -16.82 3.57
N GLU A 269 -4.78 -18.13 3.82
CA GLU A 269 -5.92 -18.88 4.40
C GLU A 269 -6.15 -18.50 5.87
N ARG A 270 -5.12 -17.97 6.54
CA ARG A 270 -5.21 -17.46 7.91
C ARG A 270 -4.60 -16.07 7.98
N VAL A 271 -5.35 -15.12 8.55
CA VAL A 271 -4.92 -13.73 8.72
C VAL A 271 -4.92 -13.39 10.20
N LEU A 272 -3.80 -12.85 10.68
CA LEU A 272 -3.70 -12.31 12.03
C LEU A 272 -3.71 -10.80 11.94
N LEU A 273 -4.51 -10.17 12.79
CA LEU A 273 -4.55 -8.73 12.97
C LEU A 273 -4.29 -8.42 14.44
N ARG A 274 -3.21 -7.70 14.71
CA ARG A 274 -2.94 -7.12 16.04
C ARG A 274 -3.21 -5.64 16.01
N TYR A 275 -3.80 -5.11 17.08
CA TYR A 275 -4.16 -3.70 17.18
C TYR A 275 -4.47 -3.33 18.63
N LEU A 276 -4.48 -2.02 18.93
CA LEU A 276 -4.97 -1.55 20.22
C LEU A 276 -6.50 -1.53 20.23
N ASP A 277 -7.08 -2.23 21.20
CA ASP A 277 -8.51 -2.21 21.48
C ASP A 277 -8.76 -1.71 22.90
N ARG A 278 -9.91 -1.09 23.13
CA ARG A 278 -10.27 -0.59 24.45
C ARG A 278 -10.93 -1.70 25.25
N ASP A 279 -10.33 -2.04 26.38
CA ASP A 279 -10.90 -2.97 27.32
C ASP A 279 -12.17 -2.38 27.96
N ALA A 280 -13.29 -3.10 27.86
CA ALA A 280 -14.59 -2.59 28.29
C ALA A 280 -14.70 -2.46 29.83
N GLU A 281 -13.91 -3.22 30.59
CA GLU A 281 -13.97 -3.24 32.05
C GLU A 281 -13.05 -2.17 32.67
N SER A 282 -11.80 -2.13 32.25
CA SER A 282 -10.79 -1.18 32.75
C SER A 282 -10.81 0.17 32.04
N GLY A 283 -11.35 0.22 30.81
CA GLY A 283 -11.33 1.41 29.96
C GLY A 283 -9.95 1.70 29.35
N GLU A 284 -8.95 0.85 29.57
CA GLU A 284 -7.59 0.99 29.07
C GLU A 284 -7.45 0.46 27.64
N TRP A 285 -6.54 1.05 26.87
CA TRP A 285 -6.15 0.54 25.56
C TRP A 285 -5.12 -0.58 25.72
N ARG A 286 -5.38 -1.74 25.11
CA ARG A 286 -4.50 -2.92 25.19
C ARG A 286 -4.30 -3.53 23.83
N LEU A 287 -3.11 -4.08 23.61
CA LEU A 287 -2.81 -4.83 22.39
C LEU A 287 -3.58 -6.16 22.42
N VAL A 288 -4.36 -6.39 21.37
CA VAL A 288 -5.10 -7.64 21.17
C VAL A 288 -4.69 -8.27 19.85
N GLU A 289 -4.86 -9.59 19.75
CA GLU A 289 -4.65 -10.34 18.52
C GLU A 289 -5.94 -11.06 18.15
N GLU A 290 -6.33 -10.92 16.89
CA GLU A 290 -7.45 -11.65 16.31
C GLU A 290 -7.00 -12.43 15.09
N VAL A 291 -7.58 -13.61 14.95
CA VAL A 291 -7.39 -14.48 13.80
C VAL A 291 -8.66 -14.52 12.97
N GLY A 292 -8.52 -14.37 11.66
CA GLY A 292 -9.55 -14.62 10.66
C GLY A 292 -9.19 -15.81 9.79
N GLU A 293 -10.07 -16.81 9.72
CA GLU A 293 -9.94 -17.95 8.81
C GLU A 293 -10.62 -17.63 7.46
N VAL A 294 -9.84 -17.59 6.39
CA VAL A 294 -10.28 -17.21 5.04
C VAL A 294 -10.57 -18.45 4.22
N ARG A 295 -11.73 -19.06 4.47
CA ARG A 295 -12.15 -20.27 3.75
C ARG A 295 -12.80 -19.92 2.41
N ALA A 296 -12.55 -20.73 1.39
CA ALA A 296 -13.00 -20.47 0.01
C ALA A 296 -14.53 -20.46 -0.17
N ARG A 297 -15.29 -21.10 0.73
CA ARG A 297 -16.75 -21.28 0.62
C ARG A 297 -17.58 -20.39 1.54
N GLU A 298 -16.95 -19.65 2.45
CA GLU A 298 -17.66 -18.83 3.43
C GLU A 298 -17.75 -17.39 2.93
N GLU A 299 -18.94 -16.77 3.00
CA GLU A 299 -19.12 -15.38 2.58
C GLU A 299 -18.46 -14.40 3.55
N GLN A 300 -18.34 -14.76 4.82
CA GLN A 300 -17.79 -13.91 5.87
C GLN A 300 -16.68 -14.63 6.63
N VAL A 301 -15.61 -13.89 6.92
CA VAL A 301 -14.51 -14.37 7.76
C VAL A 301 -14.90 -14.23 9.22
N CYS A 302 -14.86 -15.32 9.96
CA CYS A 302 -15.07 -15.33 11.41
C CYS A 302 -13.77 -14.87 12.10
N TRP A 303 -13.82 -13.70 12.74
CA TRP A 303 -12.72 -13.18 13.55
C TRP A 303 -12.85 -13.65 14.99
N ARG A 304 -11.77 -14.17 15.56
CA ARG A 304 -11.73 -14.64 16.94
C ARG A 304 -10.52 -14.07 17.65
N ARG A 305 -10.71 -13.56 18.86
CA ARG A 305 -9.62 -13.14 19.72
C ARG A 305 -8.84 -14.36 20.20
N GLN A 306 -7.51 -14.27 20.20
CA GLN A 306 -6.61 -15.29 20.72
C GLN A 306 -5.52 -14.65 21.60
N PRO A 307 -4.81 -15.43 22.43
CA PRO A 307 -3.61 -14.94 23.11
C PRO A 307 -2.61 -14.39 22.11
N LEU A 308 -1.83 -13.37 22.51
CA LEU A 308 -0.76 -12.82 21.66
C LEU A 308 0.23 -13.95 21.33
N THR A 309 0.28 -14.37 20.07
CA THR A 309 1.20 -15.42 19.60
C THR A 309 2.57 -14.86 19.23
N GLY A 310 2.64 -13.54 19.13
CA GLY A 310 3.86 -12.79 18.97
C GLY A 310 3.55 -11.32 19.06
N SER A 311 4.61 -10.56 18.89
CA SER A 311 4.58 -9.14 18.64
C SER A 311 5.61 -9.00 17.52
N GLY A 312 5.15 -8.76 16.29
CA GLY A 312 6.06 -8.61 15.16
C GLY A 312 6.37 -7.14 14.91
N ALA A 313 6.98 -6.88 13.75
CA ALA A 313 7.23 -5.52 13.32
C ALA A 313 5.88 -4.87 13.02
N PRO A 314 5.65 -3.59 13.34
CA PRO A 314 4.33 -3.01 13.12
C PRO A 314 4.18 -2.59 11.65
N LEU A 315 2.93 -2.54 11.17
CA LEU A 315 2.51 -2.45 9.76
C LEU A 315 3.29 -1.43 8.92
N LEU A 316 3.66 -0.29 9.50
CA LEU A 316 4.37 0.78 8.80
C LEU A 316 5.84 0.43 8.48
N ALA A 317 6.45 -0.43 9.29
CA ALA A 317 7.76 -1.00 9.02
C ALA A 317 7.66 -2.12 7.96
N ASP A 318 6.60 -2.92 8.00
CA ASP A 318 6.36 -4.00 7.03
C ASP A 318 6.12 -3.49 5.62
N LEU A 319 5.51 -2.30 5.46
CA LEU A 319 5.34 -1.65 4.16
C LEU A 319 6.63 -1.61 3.35
N TYR A 320 7.79 -1.43 3.99
CA TYR A 320 9.07 -1.35 3.29
C TYR A 320 9.78 -2.69 3.17
N ALA A 321 9.41 -3.69 3.97
CA ALA A 321 9.86 -5.07 3.78
C ALA A 321 9.20 -5.68 2.52
N PHE A 322 7.90 -5.45 2.30
CA PHE A 322 7.15 -6.03 1.18
C PHE A 322 7.57 -5.52 -0.22
N TYR A 323 8.16 -4.34 -0.33
CA TYR A 323 8.67 -3.80 -1.60
C TYR A 323 10.17 -4.12 -1.84
N SER A 324 10.80 -4.88 -0.96
CA SER A 324 12.25 -5.16 -0.99
C SER A 324 12.62 -6.59 -1.43
N ASP A 325 11.63 -7.44 -1.76
CA ASP A 325 11.81 -8.85 -2.19
C ASP A 325 11.52 -9.09 -3.69
#